data_AF-A0A1I1IGN5-F1
#
_entry.id   AF-A0A1I1IGN5-F1
#
_cell.length_a   1.000
_cell.length_b   1.000
_cell.length_c   1.000
_cell.angle_alpha   90.00
_cell.angle_beta   90.00
_cell.angle_gamma   90.00
#
_symmetry.space_group_name_H-M   'P 1'
#
loop_
_entity.id
_entity.type
_entity.pdbx_description
1 polymer ?
#
loop_
_entity_poly.entity_id
_entity_poly.type
_entity_poly.pdbx_seq_one_letter_code
_entity_poly.pdbx_strand_id
1 'polypeptide(L)'
;MNGHGHTLLILAANEVRLRMRRLSTLVAVLAIVIISWAMIEDPSTGRTLLIVEGRRVLYTSSALALGSATLGGMLFALAGFFLARGRTGEDLRSGIGGVVGATPAGNLLLVASRWLGAVGGLLLLLGAFMLTILALHLLRGDGAINPFIYLQTYAVLLLPMVLFTASCAVLCDSWAPLMGKAGDILYFFAWTGMLSVGGMVSEGVAAPGLAVLDFTGMAQAMAATKLHLATDSVGIGMMPFDAALAPHTLAPWLWSADVVAGRLLTCVLALVPLLPAVLLFHRFSPDRVKAGRARQRRSPLALLNGWLRPLARLVQPLMAMAARLPGTSGQVLADAGLVLMTAPTAILAIGACVVGGVVLPAAVLPGLLAGAVAYWGILCSDSTTRDIAAGCDGLSAAVPGGAPRRFVRQWAASVLLGALFTGAVVLRWSVDQPVRAFAVVAGVVALAGFAALFGQLSRTPRLFLGLFLFGLYVVLNAKGIAMLDVVGFHGDANLGSASTFLVAGVAALAAGIAWSRRAG
;
A
#
# COMPACT_ATOMS: atom_id res chain seq x y z
N MET A 1 6.05 36.58 -22.97
CA MET A 1 6.57 35.23 -22.65
C MET A 1 6.17 34.69 -21.26
N ASN A 2 5.19 35.28 -20.54
CA ASN A 2 4.77 34.83 -19.20
C ASN A 2 3.60 33.82 -19.16
N GLY A 3 3.04 33.42 -20.31
CA GLY A 3 1.80 32.62 -20.37
C GLY A 3 1.95 31.14 -19.98
N HIS A 4 3.08 30.52 -20.31
CA HIS A 4 3.26 29.07 -20.13
C HIS A 4 3.50 28.69 -18.66
N GLY A 5 4.35 29.45 -17.95
CA GLY A 5 4.61 29.24 -16.53
C GLY A 5 3.37 29.46 -15.67
N HIS A 6 2.61 30.52 -15.95
CA HIS A 6 1.35 30.81 -15.26
C HIS A 6 0.31 29.69 -15.47
N THR A 7 0.17 29.20 -16.72
CA THR A 7 -0.74 28.09 -17.05
C THR A 7 -0.34 26.80 -16.33
N LEU A 8 0.97 26.48 -16.28
CA LEU A 8 1.48 25.31 -15.55
C LEU A 8 1.11 25.36 -14.07
N LEU A 9 1.30 26.51 -13.41
CA LEU A 9 0.98 26.70 -12.00
C LEU A 9 -0.52 26.53 -11.73
N ILE A 10 -1.38 27.09 -12.59
CA ILE A 10 -2.83 26.93 -12.46
C ILE A 10 -3.22 25.45 -12.57
N LEU A 11 -2.71 24.75 -13.59
CA LEU A 11 -3.02 23.34 -13.80
C LEU A 11 -2.51 22.47 -12.65
N ALA A 12 -1.28 22.71 -12.18
CA ALA A 12 -0.71 21.99 -11.04
C ALA A 12 -1.49 22.25 -9.75
N ALA A 13 -1.86 23.50 -9.47
CA ALA A 13 -2.67 23.86 -8.30
C ALA A 13 -4.06 23.20 -8.37
N ASN A 14 -4.67 23.12 -9.55
CA ASN A 14 -5.93 22.43 -9.73
C ASN A 14 -5.80 20.93 -9.45
N GLU A 15 -4.73 20.28 -9.93
CA GLU A 15 -4.46 18.87 -9.61
C GLU A 15 -4.30 18.62 -8.11
N VAL A 16 -3.60 19.49 -7.39
CA VAL A 16 -3.47 19.40 -5.92
C VAL A 16 -4.83 19.55 -5.24
N ARG A 17 -5.63 20.57 -5.62
CA ARG A 17 -6.97 20.79 -5.05
C ARG A 17 -7.90 19.60 -5.29
N LEU A 18 -7.88 19.03 -6.51
CA LEU A 18 -8.67 17.85 -6.86
C LEU A 18 -8.25 16.62 -6.05
N ARG A 19 -6.97 16.49 -5.68
CA ARG A 19 -6.50 15.40 -4.81
C ARG A 19 -6.91 15.63 -3.36
N MET A 20 -6.73 16.84 -2.84
CA MET A 20 -7.08 17.18 -1.44
C MET A 20 -8.57 17.05 -1.13
N ARG A 21 -9.44 17.34 -2.11
CA ARG A 21 -10.90 17.24 -1.93
C ARG A 21 -11.43 15.81 -1.97
N ARG A 22 -10.59 14.80 -2.22
CA ARG A 22 -11.01 13.40 -2.25
C ARG A 22 -11.04 12.83 -0.84
N LEU A 23 -12.11 12.08 -0.55
CA LEU A 23 -12.21 11.26 0.65
C LEU A 23 -11.03 10.28 0.79
N SER A 24 -10.50 9.77 -0.34
CA SER A 24 -9.31 8.91 -0.33
C SER A 24 -8.10 9.56 0.35
N THR A 25 -7.94 10.88 0.21
CA THR A 25 -6.82 11.63 0.81
C THR A 25 -7.01 11.77 2.31
N LEU A 26 -8.24 12.03 2.76
CA LEU A 26 -8.56 12.04 4.20
C LEU A 26 -8.30 10.67 4.83
N VAL A 27 -8.73 9.59 4.19
CA VAL A 27 -8.47 8.22 4.67
C VAL A 27 -6.98 7.91 4.67
N ALA A 28 -6.24 8.35 3.65
CA ALA A 28 -4.79 8.19 3.61
C ALA A 28 -4.11 8.94 4.76
N VAL A 29 -4.53 10.18 5.07
CA VAL A 29 -4.02 10.93 6.24
C VAL A 29 -4.31 10.17 7.53
N LEU A 30 -5.54 9.67 7.73
CA LEU A 30 -5.89 8.91 8.93
C LEU A 30 -5.07 7.61 9.06
N ALA A 31 -4.88 6.90 7.95
CA ALA A 31 -4.03 5.71 7.90
C ALA A 31 -2.58 6.04 8.26
N ILE A 32 -2.04 7.14 7.72
CA ILE A 32 -0.69 7.63 8.07
C ILE A 32 -0.61 7.93 9.56
N VAL A 33 -1.60 8.59 10.17
CA VAL A 33 -1.61 8.87 11.62
C VAL A 33 -1.53 7.58 12.42
N ILE A 34 -2.40 6.60 12.12
CA ILE A 34 -2.45 5.31 12.81
C ILE A 34 -1.13 4.56 12.66
N ILE A 35 -0.61 4.47 11.44
CA ILE A 35 0.63 3.74 11.14
C ILE A 35 1.83 4.41 11.83
N SER A 36 1.92 5.75 11.80
CA SER A 36 3.00 6.50 12.48
C SER A 36 3.01 6.25 13.98
N TRP A 37 1.82 6.16 14.58
CA TRP A 37 1.66 5.87 16.01
C TRP A 37 2.09 4.45 16.38
N ALA A 38 1.94 3.50 15.46
CA ALA A 38 2.43 2.15 15.61
C ALA A 38 3.94 2.03 15.32
N MET A 39 4.50 2.90 14.46
CA MET A 39 5.92 2.89 14.07
C MET A 39 6.86 3.43 15.14
N ILE A 40 6.39 4.37 15.96
CA ILE A 40 7.14 4.86 17.11
C ILE A 40 6.52 4.17 18.31
N GLU A 41 7.28 3.37 19.06
CA GLU A 41 6.83 2.75 20.31
C GLU A 41 7.19 3.65 21.51
N ASP A 42 6.47 3.46 22.61
CA ASP A 42 6.84 4.08 23.89
C ASP A 42 8.02 3.30 24.48
N PRO A 43 9.17 3.96 24.75
CA PRO A 43 10.33 3.31 25.36
C PRO A 43 10.05 2.60 26.68
N SER A 44 8.97 2.96 27.38
CA SER A 44 8.49 2.25 28.59
C SER A 44 8.16 0.77 28.33
N THR A 45 7.87 0.40 27.07
CA THR A 45 7.58 -0.98 26.66
C THR A 45 8.84 -1.84 26.44
N GLY A 46 10.04 -1.29 26.68
CA GLY A 46 11.32 -1.98 26.49
C GLY A 46 11.79 -2.05 25.03
N ARG A 47 11.15 -1.28 24.14
CA ARG A 47 11.46 -1.19 22.72
C ARG A 47 11.62 0.25 22.29
N THR A 48 12.48 0.49 21.31
CA THR A 48 12.81 1.84 20.85
C THR A 48 12.99 1.86 19.33
N LEU A 49 12.75 3.03 18.73
CA LEU A 49 12.89 3.26 17.29
C LEU A 49 14.31 3.01 16.77
N LEU A 50 15.33 3.35 17.57
CA LEU A 50 16.74 3.25 17.20
C LEU A 50 17.54 2.62 18.34
N ILE A 51 18.31 1.59 17.98
CA ILE A 51 19.30 0.98 18.87
C ILE A 51 20.69 1.07 18.27
N VAL A 52 21.67 1.20 19.16
CA VAL A 52 23.09 1.21 18.82
C VAL A 52 23.80 0.35 19.86
N GLU A 53 24.39 -0.78 19.45
CA GLU A 53 25.06 -1.71 20.37
C GLU A 53 24.17 -2.16 21.54
N GLY A 54 22.87 -2.43 21.26
CA GLY A 54 21.89 -2.81 22.29
C GLY A 54 21.44 -1.68 23.21
N ARG A 55 21.98 -0.47 23.05
CA ARG A 55 21.62 0.74 23.80
C ARG A 55 20.53 1.51 23.07
N ARG A 56 19.60 2.08 23.83
CA ARG A 56 18.58 2.98 23.29
C ARG A 56 19.21 4.29 22.83
N VAL A 57 18.79 4.78 21.65
CA VAL A 57 19.01 6.18 21.25
C VAL A 57 17.87 7.03 21.79
N LEU A 58 18.20 8.13 22.46
CA LEU A 58 17.22 9.11 22.96
C LEU A 58 16.38 9.66 21.81
N TYR A 59 15.09 9.85 22.07
CA TYR A 59 14.10 10.39 21.12
C TYR A 59 14.25 11.91 20.96
N THR A 60 15.44 12.35 20.55
CA THR A 60 15.72 13.73 20.16
C THR A 60 15.16 14.02 18.76
N SER A 61 15.21 15.29 18.34
CA SER A 61 14.73 15.71 17.03
C SER A 61 15.47 15.00 15.88
N SER A 62 16.77 14.76 16.01
CA SER A 62 17.58 14.06 15.00
C SER A 62 17.24 12.58 14.93
N ALA A 63 17.11 11.90 16.07
CA ALA A 63 16.80 10.48 16.13
C ALA A 63 15.41 10.17 15.57
N LEU A 64 14.38 10.89 16.05
CA LEU A 64 13.01 10.70 15.56
C LEU A 64 12.87 11.09 14.09
N ALA A 65 13.51 12.18 13.63
CA ALA A 65 13.49 12.53 12.21
C ALA A 65 14.15 11.46 11.34
N LEU A 66 15.30 10.93 11.74
CA LEU A 66 16.04 9.92 10.99
C LEU A 66 15.30 8.58 10.93
N GLY A 67 14.85 8.07 12.09
CA GLY A 67 14.14 6.80 12.16
C GLY A 67 12.79 6.85 11.45
N SER A 68 12.01 7.92 11.66
CA SER A 68 10.73 8.10 10.96
C SER A 68 10.90 8.31 9.46
N ALA A 69 11.94 9.02 9.00
CA ALA A 69 12.23 9.15 7.58
C ALA A 69 12.65 7.82 6.95
N THR A 70 13.41 6.98 7.65
CA THR A 70 13.82 5.67 7.13
C THR A 70 12.61 4.77 6.89
N LEU A 71 11.78 4.57 7.92
CA LEU A 71 10.58 3.74 7.83
C LEU A 71 9.51 4.38 6.92
N GLY A 72 9.37 5.71 6.98
CA GLY A 72 8.48 6.48 6.12
C GLY A 72 8.90 6.37 4.65
N GLY A 73 10.19 6.38 4.34
CA GLY A 73 10.72 6.19 2.99
C GLY A 73 10.27 4.87 2.38
N MET A 74 10.30 3.78 3.15
CA MET A 74 9.80 2.48 2.71
C MET A 74 8.29 2.50 2.44
N LEU A 75 7.50 3.03 3.39
CA LEU A 75 6.04 3.09 3.31
C LEU A 75 5.57 3.98 2.16
N PHE A 76 6.06 5.21 2.09
CA PHE A 76 5.63 6.20 1.11
C PHE A 76 6.15 5.88 -0.29
N ALA A 77 7.29 5.19 -0.44
CA ALA A 77 7.71 4.70 -1.74
C ALA A 77 6.64 3.77 -2.33
N LEU A 78 6.08 2.83 -1.55
CA LEU A 78 5.04 1.95 -2.06
C LEU A 78 3.65 2.62 -2.09
N ALA A 79 3.16 3.05 -0.94
CA ALA A 79 1.81 3.60 -0.80
C ALA A 79 1.64 4.91 -1.60
N GLY A 80 2.68 5.74 -1.65
CA GLY A 80 2.68 6.99 -2.40
C GLY A 80 2.47 6.79 -3.89
N PHE A 81 3.07 5.75 -4.50
CA PHE A 81 2.79 5.41 -5.90
C PHE A 81 1.31 5.06 -6.14
N PHE A 82 0.73 4.21 -5.29
CA PHE A 82 -0.67 3.80 -5.42
C PHE A 82 -1.65 4.95 -5.21
N LEU A 83 -1.31 5.92 -4.36
CA LEU A 83 -2.09 7.15 -4.12
C LEU A 83 -1.87 8.20 -5.21
N ALA A 84 -0.66 8.32 -5.75
CA ALA A 84 -0.33 9.29 -6.78
C ALA A 84 -0.99 8.94 -8.12
N ARG A 85 -1.18 7.65 -8.39
CA ARG A 85 -1.60 7.11 -9.68
C ARG A 85 -3.12 7.05 -9.86
N GLY A 86 -3.56 7.19 -11.12
CA GLY A 86 -4.95 6.94 -11.53
C GLY A 86 -5.73 8.12 -12.02
N ARG A 87 -5.12 9.31 -12.04
CA ARG A 87 -5.81 10.53 -12.46
C ARG A 87 -6.24 10.43 -13.91
N THR A 88 -5.36 9.94 -14.79
CA THR A 88 -5.67 9.73 -16.21
C THR A 88 -6.79 8.71 -16.40
N GLY A 89 -6.80 7.63 -15.60
CA GLY A 89 -7.88 6.65 -15.63
C GLY A 89 -9.23 7.18 -15.14
N GLU A 90 -9.23 8.16 -14.24
CA GLU A 90 -10.45 8.83 -13.79
C GLU A 90 -10.97 9.83 -14.83
N ASP A 91 -10.08 10.59 -15.47
CA ASP A 91 -10.45 11.51 -16.55
C ASP A 91 -11.05 10.75 -17.76
N LEU A 92 -10.56 9.54 -18.02
CA LEU A 92 -11.15 8.63 -19.02
C LEU A 92 -12.53 8.11 -18.60
N ARG A 93 -12.73 7.80 -17.31
CA ARG A 93 -14.00 7.28 -16.79
C ARG A 93 -15.08 8.36 -16.72
N SER A 94 -14.71 9.59 -16.39
CA SER A 94 -15.64 10.73 -16.36
C SER A 94 -15.93 11.31 -17.75
N GLY A 95 -15.19 10.89 -18.78
CA GLY A 95 -15.29 11.44 -20.13
C GLY A 95 -14.57 12.77 -20.35
N ILE A 96 -14.00 13.37 -19.30
CA ILE A 96 -13.30 14.67 -19.37
C ILE A 96 -11.98 14.56 -20.17
N GLY A 97 -11.40 13.37 -20.27
CA GLY A 97 -10.14 13.15 -20.99
C GLY A 97 -10.16 13.63 -22.44
N GLY A 98 -11.29 13.48 -23.16
CA GLY A 98 -11.43 13.96 -24.53
C GLY A 98 -11.36 15.49 -24.62
N VAL A 99 -11.97 16.19 -23.65
CA VAL A 99 -11.93 17.66 -23.56
C VAL A 99 -10.51 18.14 -23.29
N VAL A 100 -9.80 17.52 -22.33
CA VAL A 100 -8.39 17.82 -22.04
C VAL A 100 -7.51 17.56 -23.25
N GLY A 101 -7.75 16.46 -23.96
CA GLY A 101 -7.01 16.09 -25.17
C GLY A 101 -7.19 17.08 -26.32
N ALA A 102 -8.37 17.71 -26.44
CA ALA A 102 -8.69 18.70 -27.47
C ALA A 102 -8.11 20.10 -27.19
N THR A 103 -7.61 20.37 -25.98
CA THR A 103 -6.99 21.67 -25.65
C THR A 103 -5.69 21.89 -26.44
N PRO A 104 -5.28 23.15 -26.69
CA PRO A 104 -3.99 23.45 -27.34
C PRO A 104 -2.76 23.16 -26.46
N ALA A 105 -2.95 22.68 -25.23
CA ALA A 105 -1.85 22.34 -24.33
C ALA A 105 -1.01 21.17 -24.86
N GLY A 106 0.30 21.36 -24.93
CA GLY A 106 1.23 20.31 -25.35
C GLY A 106 1.40 19.20 -24.30
N ASN A 107 1.90 18.04 -24.74
CA ASN A 107 2.12 16.87 -23.87
C ASN A 107 2.99 17.20 -22.65
N LEU A 108 4.08 17.96 -22.84
CA LEU A 108 4.97 18.35 -21.76
C LEU A 108 4.23 19.12 -20.66
N LEU A 109 3.39 20.10 -21.04
CA LEU A 109 2.64 20.92 -20.08
C LEU A 109 1.62 20.09 -19.29
N LEU A 110 0.93 19.15 -19.96
CA LEU A 110 -0.04 18.27 -19.32
C LEU A 110 0.62 17.24 -18.39
N VAL A 111 1.74 16.67 -18.82
CA VAL A 111 2.49 15.69 -18.01
C VAL A 111 3.17 16.38 -16.82
N ALA A 112 3.80 17.55 -17.03
CA ALA A 112 4.44 18.32 -15.97
C ALA A 112 3.43 18.80 -14.91
N SER A 113 2.24 19.27 -15.32
CA SER A 113 1.21 19.69 -14.35
C SER A 113 0.69 18.53 -13.51
N ARG A 114 0.49 17.34 -14.11
CA ARG A 114 0.12 16.12 -13.39
C ARG A 114 1.21 15.66 -12.42
N TRP A 115 2.46 15.73 -12.85
CA TRP A 115 3.61 15.38 -12.01
C TRP A 115 3.74 16.34 -10.82
N LEU A 116 3.69 17.66 -11.05
CA LEU A 116 3.69 18.65 -9.97
C LEU A 116 2.50 18.45 -9.01
N GLY A 117 1.32 18.12 -9.53
CA GLY A 117 0.15 17.80 -8.71
C GLY A 117 0.34 16.54 -7.85
N ALA A 118 1.00 15.51 -8.38
CA ALA A 118 1.35 14.30 -7.63
C ALA A 118 2.41 14.59 -6.56
N VAL A 119 3.47 15.33 -6.90
CA VAL A 119 4.51 15.77 -5.96
C VAL A 119 3.90 16.60 -4.84
N GLY A 120 3.08 17.61 -5.16
CA GLY A 120 2.40 18.43 -4.16
C GLY A 120 1.48 17.61 -3.24
N GLY A 121 0.73 16.66 -3.79
CA GLY A 121 -0.10 15.74 -3.00
C GLY A 121 0.71 14.87 -2.03
N LEU A 122 1.82 14.30 -2.49
CA LEU A 122 2.72 13.49 -1.66
C LEU A 122 3.44 14.33 -0.60
N LEU A 123 3.90 15.53 -0.92
CA LEU A 123 4.50 16.46 0.04
C LEU A 123 3.51 16.86 1.14
N LEU A 124 2.23 17.04 0.81
CA LEU A 124 1.19 17.31 1.81
C LEU A 124 0.96 16.12 2.74
N LEU A 125 0.92 14.90 2.19
CA LEU A 125 0.82 13.68 3.01
C LEU A 125 2.07 13.50 3.89
N LEU A 126 3.25 13.84 3.38
CA LEU A 126 4.49 13.83 4.15
C LEU A 126 4.49 14.91 5.24
N GLY A 127 3.89 16.08 4.97
CA GLY A 127 3.66 17.10 5.99
C GLY A 127 2.75 16.60 7.11
N ALA A 128 1.65 15.91 6.77
CA ALA A 128 0.78 15.28 7.78
C ALA A 128 1.50 14.19 8.58
N PHE A 129 2.35 13.39 7.93
CA PHE A 129 3.24 12.44 8.60
C PHE A 129 4.17 13.17 9.57
N MET A 130 4.89 14.19 9.13
CA MET A 130 5.78 15.00 9.97
C MET A 130 5.05 15.58 11.18
N LEU A 131 3.87 16.17 11.00
CA LEU A 131 3.06 16.69 12.11
C LEU A 131 2.70 15.61 13.12
N THR A 132 2.41 14.40 12.66
CA THR A 132 2.15 13.25 13.55
C THR A 132 3.40 12.86 14.33
N ILE A 133 4.57 12.85 13.69
CA ILE A 133 5.84 12.56 14.36
C ILE A 133 6.20 13.66 15.38
N LEU A 134 5.90 14.94 15.09
CA LEU A 134 6.08 16.03 16.05
C LEU A 134 5.15 15.87 17.26
N ALA A 135 3.90 15.45 17.05
CA ALA A 135 2.99 15.13 18.15
C ALA A 135 3.49 13.95 18.99
N LEU A 136 4.08 12.93 18.35
CA LEU A 136 4.72 11.82 19.05
C LEU A 136 5.97 12.24 19.82
N HIS A 137 6.77 13.16 19.27
CA HIS A 137 7.90 13.77 19.98
C HIS A 137 7.41 14.52 21.23
N LEU A 138 6.34 15.31 21.14
CA LEU A 138 5.79 16.00 22.32
C LEU A 138 5.41 15.04 23.45
N LEU A 139 4.98 13.82 23.12
CA LEU A 139 4.49 12.85 24.10
C LEU A 139 5.57 11.89 24.61
N ARG A 140 6.58 11.57 23.79
CA ARG A 140 7.55 10.49 24.06
C ARG A 140 9.01 10.92 23.89
N GLY A 141 9.24 12.15 23.45
CA GLY A 141 10.55 12.63 23.07
C GLY A 141 11.42 13.02 24.25
N ASP A 142 12.72 12.87 24.05
CA ASP A 142 13.74 13.23 25.01
C ASP A 142 14.40 14.54 24.54
N GLY A 143 13.79 15.68 24.88
CA GLY A 143 14.36 17.01 24.65
C GLY A 143 13.49 17.98 23.83
N ALA A 144 14.12 19.06 23.37
CA ALA A 144 13.43 20.12 22.64
C ALA A 144 13.14 19.74 21.18
N ILE A 145 11.95 20.13 20.71
CA ILE A 145 11.53 19.95 19.34
C ILE A 145 12.15 21.05 18.48
N ASN A 146 12.90 20.64 17.46
CA ASN A 146 13.42 21.53 16.43
C ASN A 146 12.83 21.14 15.07
N PRO A 147 11.77 21.82 14.59
CA PRO A 147 11.12 21.51 13.31
C PRO A 147 12.06 21.60 12.10
N PHE A 148 13.09 22.44 12.18
CA PHE A 148 14.08 22.55 11.10
C PHE A 148 14.85 21.24 10.90
N ILE A 149 15.14 20.50 11.97
CA ILE A 149 15.82 19.20 11.89
C ILE A 149 14.95 18.16 11.16
N TYR A 150 13.64 18.20 11.36
CA TYR A 150 12.70 17.36 10.61
C TYR A 150 12.67 17.74 9.14
N LEU A 151 12.53 19.04 8.86
CA LEU A 151 12.42 19.54 7.50
C LEU A 151 13.66 19.20 6.66
N GLN A 152 14.87 19.40 7.21
CA GLN A 152 16.11 19.05 6.51
C GLN A 152 16.19 17.54 6.27
N THR A 153 15.86 16.72 7.27
CA THR A 153 16.00 15.25 7.18
C THR A 153 15.02 14.70 6.15
N TYR A 154 13.79 15.20 6.14
CA TYR A 154 12.76 14.80 5.20
C TYR A 154 13.08 15.31 3.79
N ALA A 155 13.63 16.52 3.65
CA ALA A 155 14.08 17.03 2.37
C ALA A 155 15.23 16.19 1.79
N VAL A 156 16.23 15.84 2.58
CA VAL A 156 17.40 15.07 2.13
C VAL A 156 17.01 13.61 1.81
N LEU A 157 16.26 12.94 2.70
CA LEU A 157 15.94 11.53 2.55
C LEU A 157 14.70 11.27 1.68
N LEU A 158 13.61 12.00 1.88
CA LEU A 158 12.30 11.66 1.32
C LEU A 158 11.97 12.40 0.02
N LEU A 159 12.60 13.54 -0.27
CA LEU A 159 12.33 14.26 -1.52
C LEU A 159 12.62 13.41 -2.77
N PRO A 160 13.75 12.68 -2.88
CA PRO A 160 13.99 11.83 -4.04
C PRO A 160 12.94 10.72 -4.20
N MET A 161 12.48 10.14 -3.07
CA MET A 161 11.36 9.18 -3.07
C MET A 161 10.08 9.81 -3.62
N VAL A 162 9.72 11.03 -3.18
CA VAL A 162 8.53 11.75 -3.67
C VAL A 162 8.61 12.01 -5.17
N LEU A 163 9.75 12.47 -5.67
CA LEU A 163 9.93 12.73 -7.10
C LEU A 163 9.84 11.43 -7.90
N PHE A 164 10.50 10.37 -7.44
CA PHE A 164 10.56 9.10 -8.16
C PHE A 164 9.18 8.42 -8.22
N THR A 165 8.48 8.34 -7.08
CA THR A 165 7.13 7.78 -7.00
C THR A 165 6.15 8.53 -7.90
N ALA A 166 6.18 9.87 -7.88
CA ALA A 166 5.35 10.71 -8.75
C ALA A 166 5.69 10.48 -10.24
N SER A 167 6.97 10.43 -10.60
CA SER A 167 7.42 10.18 -11.97
C SER A 167 6.95 8.82 -12.49
N CYS A 168 7.10 7.76 -11.69
CA CYS A 168 6.61 6.42 -12.04
C CYS A 168 5.09 6.35 -12.14
N ALA A 169 4.36 7.02 -11.24
CA ALA A 169 2.90 7.08 -11.29
C ALA A 169 2.42 7.75 -12.59
N VAL A 170 3.06 8.87 -12.97
CA VAL A 170 2.76 9.58 -14.22
C VAL A 170 3.15 8.76 -15.44
N LEU A 171 4.31 8.10 -15.46
CA LEU A 171 4.69 7.18 -16.53
C LEU A 171 3.66 6.06 -16.73
N CYS A 172 3.24 5.41 -15.65
CA CYS A 172 2.24 4.35 -15.72
C CYS A 172 0.88 4.85 -16.20
N ASP A 173 0.51 6.09 -15.85
CA ASP A 173 -0.71 6.74 -16.33
C ASP A 173 -0.60 7.22 -17.79
N SER A 174 0.61 7.53 -18.27
CA SER A 174 0.86 8.03 -19.63
C SER A 174 0.93 6.92 -20.69
N TRP A 175 1.33 5.70 -20.31
CA TRP A 175 1.54 4.60 -21.25
C TRP A 175 0.46 3.52 -21.12
N ALA A 176 -0.38 3.38 -22.15
CA ALA A 176 -1.57 2.51 -22.14
C ALA A 176 -1.36 1.07 -21.61
N PRO A 177 -0.27 0.35 -21.93
CA PRO A 177 0.00 -0.97 -21.36
C PRO A 177 0.19 -0.97 -19.84
N LEU A 178 0.74 0.10 -19.27
CA LEU A 178 0.99 0.24 -17.84
C LEU A 178 -0.18 0.84 -17.07
N MET A 179 -1.20 1.41 -17.72
CA MET A 179 -2.33 2.05 -17.05
C MET A 179 -3.14 1.09 -16.16
N GLY A 180 -3.13 -0.21 -16.48
CA GLY A 180 -3.76 -1.27 -15.69
C GLY A 180 -2.83 -1.89 -14.63
N LYS A 181 -3.13 -3.14 -14.25
CA LYS A 181 -2.37 -3.87 -13.21
C LYS A 181 -0.89 -4.13 -13.55
N ALA A 182 -0.51 -4.15 -14.82
CA ALA A 182 0.90 -4.31 -15.20
C ALA A 182 1.80 -3.25 -14.55
N GLY A 183 1.36 -1.98 -14.52
CA GLY A 183 2.12 -0.92 -13.84
C GLY A 183 2.20 -1.12 -12.33
N ASP A 184 1.15 -1.67 -11.69
CA ASP A 184 1.15 -1.93 -10.24
C ASP A 184 2.18 -3.02 -9.90
N ILE A 185 2.19 -4.11 -10.69
CA ILE A 185 3.12 -5.23 -10.54
C ILE A 185 4.55 -4.78 -10.80
N LEU A 186 4.79 -4.09 -11.92
CA LEU A 186 6.13 -3.59 -12.27
C LEU A 186 6.68 -2.67 -11.17
N TYR A 187 5.85 -1.78 -10.65
CA TYR A 187 6.26 -0.88 -9.58
C TYR A 187 6.54 -1.60 -8.27
N PHE A 188 5.73 -2.60 -7.91
CA PHE A 188 6.00 -3.42 -6.72
C PHE A 188 7.37 -4.09 -6.81
N PHE A 189 7.73 -4.67 -7.96
CA PHE A 189 9.06 -5.25 -8.16
C PHE A 189 10.18 -4.20 -8.14
N ALA A 190 9.95 -3.02 -8.74
CA ALA A 190 10.90 -1.93 -8.68
C ALA A 190 11.14 -1.47 -7.23
N TRP A 191 10.07 -1.36 -6.42
CA TRP A 191 10.14 -1.03 -5.01
C TRP A 191 10.90 -2.10 -4.20
N THR A 192 10.61 -3.40 -4.39
CA THR A 192 11.38 -4.46 -3.73
C THR A 192 12.84 -4.46 -4.15
N GLY A 193 13.14 -4.14 -5.42
CA GLY A 193 14.50 -3.99 -5.93
C GLY A 193 15.23 -2.83 -5.26
N MET A 194 14.57 -1.68 -5.07
CA MET A 194 15.14 -0.52 -4.37
C MET A 194 15.46 -0.83 -2.92
N LEU A 195 14.56 -1.53 -2.21
CA LEU A 195 14.84 -1.97 -0.84
C LEU A 195 16.02 -2.95 -0.78
N SER A 196 16.11 -3.85 -1.76
CA SER A 196 17.23 -4.81 -1.85
C SER A 196 18.56 -4.10 -2.10
N VAL A 197 18.60 -3.13 -3.03
CA VAL A 197 19.78 -2.30 -3.28
C VAL A 197 20.16 -1.51 -2.02
N GLY A 198 19.18 -0.89 -1.35
CA GLY A 198 19.41 -0.17 -0.10
C GLY A 198 20.03 -1.06 0.98
N GLY A 199 19.49 -2.27 1.15
CA GLY A 199 20.03 -3.29 2.05
C GLY A 199 21.45 -3.70 1.71
N MET A 200 21.72 -4.12 0.47
CA MET A 200 23.06 -4.56 0.03
C MET A 200 24.12 -3.46 0.17
N VAL A 201 23.78 -2.21 -0.11
CA VAL A 201 24.69 -1.07 0.09
C VAL A 201 24.95 -0.85 1.59
N SER A 202 23.91 -0.95 2.43
CA SER A 202 24.04 -0.75 3.87
C SER A 202 24.91 -1.82 4.56
N GLU A 203 24.91 -3.04 4.02
CA GLU A 203 25.73 -4.17 4.46
C GLU A 203 27.15 -4.15 3.84
N GLY A 204 27.45 -3.21 2.95
CA GLY A 204 28.75 -3.13 2.27
C GLY A 204 28.98 -4.19 1.19
N VAL A 205 27.95 -4.94 0.81
CA VAL A 205 28.01 -6.00 -0.21
C VAL A 205 28.03 -5.41 -1.63
N ALA A 206 27.35 -4.27 -1.83
CA ALA A 206 27.26 -3.58 -3.10
C ALA A 206 28.18 -2.35 -3.18
N ALA A 207 28.57 -1.99 -4.42
CA ALA A 207 29.39 -0.81 -4.67
C ALA A 207 28.68 0.47 -4.15
N PRO A 208 29.40 1.40 -3.48
CA PRO A 208 28.82 2.64 -2.95
C PRO A 208 28.10 3.49 -4.00
N GLY A 209 28.55 3.42 -5.26
CA GLY A 209 27.92 4.12 -6.38
C GLY A 209 26.47 3.72 -6.63
N LEU A 210 26.03 2.54 -6.20
CA LEU A 210 24.62 2.11 -6.31
C LEU A 210 23.70 2.81 -5.29
N ALA A 211 24.25 3.49 -4.29
CA ALA A 211 23.47 4.26 -3.31
C ALA A 211 22.62 5.38 -3.96
N VAL A 212 23.02 5.88 -5.13
CA VAL A 212 22.25 6.88 -5.89
C VAL A 212 20.95 6.32 -6.49
N LEU A 213 20.80 4.99 -6.52
CA LEU A 213 19.56 4.32 -6.93
C LEU A 213 18.67 3.96 -5.74
N ASP A 214 19.12 4.20 -4.51
CA ASP A 214 18.27 4.12 -3.32
C ASP A 214 17.42 5.39 -3.22
N PHE A 215 16.25 5.37 -3.85
CA PHE A 215 15.30 6.46 -3.73
C PHE A 215 14.71 6.57 -2.32
N THR A 216 14.61 5.47 -1.56
CA THR A 216 14.01 5.44 -0.22
C THR A 216 14.83 6.18 0.82
N GLY A 217 16.15 6.27 0.61
CA GLY A 217 17.09 6.92 1.51
C GLY A 217 17.55 6.05 2.67
N MET A 218 17.18 4.76 2.69
CA MET A 218 17.57 3.81 3.74
C MET A 218 19.09 3.61 3.84
N ALA A 219 19.78 3.42 2.71
CA ALA A 219 21.23 3.25 2.67
C ALA A 219 21.94 4.49 3.21
N GLN A 220 21.44 5.68 2.86
CA GLN A 220 22.02 6.95 3.31
C GLN A 220 21.73 7.23 4.78
N ALA A 221 20.55 6.86 5.28
CA ALA A 221 20.25 6.91 6.70
C ALA A 221 21.19 6.01 7.50
N MET A 222 21.43 4.78 7.02
CA MET A 222 22.35 3.84 7.66
C MET A 222 23.81 4.32 7.59
N ALA A 223 24.24 4.84 6.45
CA ALA A 223 25.58 5.41 6.29
C ALA A 223 25.78 6.61 7.23
N ALA A 224 24.79 7.49 7.37
CA ALA A 224 24.83 8.61 8.29
C ALA A 224 24.93 8.14 9.75
N THR A 225 24.18 7.11 10.16
CA THR A 225 24.32 6.54 11.51
C THR A 225 25.71 5.94 11.74
N LYS A 226 26.23 5.13 10.80
CA LYS A 226 27.54 4.49 10.92
C LYS A 226 28.67 5.52 11.04
N LEU A 227 28.62 6.58 10.23
CA LEU A 227 29.63 7.64 10.25
C LEU A 227 29.69 8.38 11.60
N HIS A 228 28.54 8.63 12.23
CA HIS A 228 28.47 9.40 13.47
C HIS A 228 28.63 8.56 14.73
N LEU A 229 28.29 7.27 14.68
CA LEU A 229 28.31 6.37 15.84
C LEU A 229 29.50 5.40 15.81
N ALA A 230 30.28 5.37 14.72
CA ALA A 230 31.46 4.51 14.53
C ALA A 230 31.22 3.03 14.83
N THR A 231 30.01 2.52 14.56
CA THR A 231 29.61 1.13 14.84
C THR A 231 28.72 0.59 13.74
N ASP A 232 28.83 -0.71 13.49
CA ASP A 232 28.00 -1.44 12.52
C ASP A 232 26.70 -1.99 13.11
N SER A 233 26.56 -2.00 14.44
CA SER A 233 25.40 -2.57 15.13
C SER A 233 24.28 -1.55 15.35
N VAL A 234 23.72 -1.06 14.26
CA VAL A 234 22.60 -0.12 14.26
C VAL A 234 21.31 -0.82 13.84
N GLY A 235 20.29 -0.70 14.68
CA GLY A 235 18.94 -1.18 14.37
C GLY A 235 17.96 0.00 14.27
N ILE A 236 17.13 0.00 13.23
CA ILE A 236 16.04 0.97 13.05
C ILE A 236 14.73 0.20 12.94
N GLY A 237 13.75 0.56 13.78
CA GLY A 237 12.45 -0.10 13.85
C GLY A 237 12.04 -0.41 15.27
N MET A 238 11.26 -1.46 15.47
CA MET A 238 10.70 -1.85 16.77
C MET A 238 11.66 -2.77 17.52
N MET A 239 12.81 -2.21 17.95
CA MET A 239 13.93 -3.00 18.44
C MET A 239 13.96 -3.06 19.99
N PRO A 240 14.16 -4.24 20.61
CA PRO A 240 14.38 -4.33 22.04
C PRO A 240 15.72 -3.70 22.43
N PHE A 241 15.80 -3.11 23.62
CA PHE A 241 17.04 -2.54 24.16
C PHE A 241 17.25 -2.91 25.63
N ASP A 242 18.49 -2.84 26.08
CA ASP A 242 18.83 -3.02 27.50
C ASP A 242 18.70 -1.69 28.25
N ALA A 243 17.74 -1.62 29.17
CA ALA A 243 17.46 -0.43 29.97
C ALA A 243 18.54 -0.15 31.03
N ALA A 244 19.43 -1.10 31.32
CA ALA A 244 20.55 -0.90 32.24
C ALA A 244 21.69 -0.09 31.61
N LEU A 245 21.75 -0.01 30.27
CA LEU A 245 22.81 0.70 29.57
C LEU A 245 22.48 2.19 29.37
N ALA A 246 23.51 3.04 29.50
CA ALA A 246 23.36 4.47 29.25
C ALA A 246 22.94 4.74 27.79
N PRO A 247 21.94 5.61 27.56
CA PRO A 247 21.43 5.86 26.23
C PRO A 247 22.37 6.72 25.39
N HIS A 248 22.26 6.58 24.07
CA HIS A 248 23.00 7.35 23.09
C HIS A 248 22.22 8.56 22.60
N THR A 249 22.94 9.62 22.23
CA THR A 249 22.36 10.80 21.57
C THR A 249 22.95 10.98 20.19
N LEU A 250 22.09 11.10 19.17
CA LEU A 250 22.52 11.43 17.82
C LEU A 250 22.85 12.92 17.70
N ALA A 251 23.88 13.23 16.90
CA ALA A 251 24.24 14.60 16.56
C ALA A 251 23.03 15.34 15.92
N PRO A 252 22.85 16.65 16.20
CA PRO A 252 21.77 17.43 15.60
C PRO A 252 21.89 17.56 14.07
N TRP A 253 23.12 17.52 13.56
CA TRP A 253 23.45 17.64 12.15
C TRP A 253 24.11 16.36 11.65
N LEU A 254 23.46 15.67 10.72
CA LEU A 254 23.85 14.34 10.23
C LEU A 254 24.39 14.35 8.79
N TRP A 255 24.31 15.49 8.08
CA TRP A 255 24.45 15.54 6.63
C TRP A 255 25.76 16.20 6.20
N SER A 256 26.62 15.46 5.49
CA SER A 256 27.77 16.06 4.79
C SER A 256 27.35 16.65 3.44
N ALA A 257 28.18 17.54 2.89
CA ALA A 257 27.97 18.09 1.54
C ALA A 257 27.89 16.98 0.47
N ASP A 258 28.69 15.92 0.63
CA ASP A 258 28.70 14.78 -0.30
C ASP A 258 27.40 13.99 -0.25
N VAL A 259 26.85 13.77 0.94
CA VAL A 259 25.54 13.10 1.09
C VAL A 259 24.46 13.94 0.41
N VAL A 260 24.44 15.26 0.65
CA VAL A 260 23.47 16.16 0.02
C VAL A 260 23.62 16.17 -1.49
N ALA A 261 24.84 16.25 -2.03
CA ALA A 261 25.10 16.18 -3.46
C ALA A 261 24.64 14.85 -4.08
N GLY A 262 24.90 13.72 -3.41
CA GLY A 262 24.40 12.41 -3.82
C GLY A 262 22.87 12.32 -3.83
N ARG A 263 22.19 12.94 -2.87
CA ARG A 263 20.71 13.02 -2.87
C ARG A 263 20.17 13.93 -3.96
N LEU A 264 20.83 15.04 -4.26
CA LEU A 264 20.47 15.90 -5.40
C LEU A 264 20.62 15.15 -6.73
N LEU A 265 21.69 14.37 -6.90
CA LEU A 265 21.83 13.48 -8.05
C LEU A 265 20.70 12.44 -8.11
N THR A 266 20.35 11.85 -6.97
CA THR A 266 19.20 10.93 -6.86
C THR A 266 17.88 11.62 -7.27
N CYS A 267 17.67 12.89 -6.90
CA CYS A 267 16.53 13.69 -7.35
C CYS A 267 16.51 13.84 -8.88
N VAL A 268 17.66 14.07 -9.51
CA VAL A 268 17.74 14.16 -10.98
C VAL A 268 17.40 12.82 -11.62
N LEU A 269 17.94 11.72 -11.11
CA LEU A 269 17.63 10.36 -11.57
C LEU A 269 16.14 10.02 -11.37
N ALA A 270 15.52 10.55 -10.32
CA ALA A 270 14.10 10.38 -10.04
C ALA A 270 13.17 11.01 -11.10
N LEU A 271 13.68 11.91 -11.94
CA LEU A 271 12.94 12.53 -13.05
C LEU A 271 13.02 11.72 -14.35
N VAL A 272 13.96 10.76 -14.46
CA VAL A 272 14.16 9.95 -15.68
C VAL A 272 12.87 9.28 -16.18
N PRO A 273 11.98 8.73 -15.32
CA PRO A 273 10.73 8.14 -15.80
C PRO A 273 9.79 9.13 -16.51
N LEU A 274 9.96 10.45 -16.34
CA LEU A 274 9.16 11.46 -17.05
C LEU A 274 9.49 11.56 -18.54
N LEU A 275 10.71 11.24 -18.94
CA LEU A 275 11.11 11.29 -20.35
C LEU A 275 10.24 10.35 -21.21
N PRO A 276 10.15 9.03 -20.93
CA PRO A 276 9.21 8.17 -21.64
C PRO A 276 7.74 8.57 -21.36
N ALA A 277 7.41 9.15 -20.20
CA ALA A 277 6.03 9.58 -19.91
C ALA A 277 5.53 10.67 -20.86
N VAL A 278 6.39 11.64 -21.23
CA VAL A 278 6.04 12.70 -22.19
C VAL A 278 5.93 12.15 -23.61
N LEU A 279 6.85 11.27 -24.01
CA LEU A 279 6.90 10.68 -25.35
C LEU A 279 5.74 9.72 -25.61
N LEU A 280 5.38 8.91 -24.61
CA LEU A 280 4.35 7.89 -24.72
C LEU A 280 2.94 8.39 -24.39
N PHE A 281 2.81 9.66 -23.96
CA PHE A 281 1.52 10.22 -23.56
C PHE A 281 0.50 10.12 -24.69
N HIS A 282 -0.56 9.35 -24.44
CA HIS A 282 -1.56 9.02 -25.45
C HIS A 282 -2.54 10.17 -25.75
N ARG A 283 -2.50 11.27 -24.99
CA ARG A 283 -3.38 12.46 -25.12
C ARG A 283 -4.87 12.09 -25.27
N PHE A 284 -5.29 11.06 -24.54
CA PHE A 284 -6.66 10.52 -24.57
C PHE A 284 -7.18 10.14 -25.97
N SER A 285 -6.29 9.89 -26.95
CA SER A 285 -6.68 9.44 -28.29
C SER A 285 -7.49 8.13 -28.22
N PRO A 286 -8.69 8.08 -28.83
CA PRO A 286 -9.54 6.88 -28.84
C PRO A 286 -8.86 5.64 -29.44
N ASP A 287 -7.92 5.84 -30.36
CA ASP A 287 -7.19 4.76 -31.05
C ASP A 287 -6.20 4.07 -30.12
N ARG A 288 -5.59 4.84 -29.22
CA ARG A 288 -4.59 4.37 -28.26
C ARG A 288 -5.23 3.91 -26.95
N VAL A 289 -6.28 4.59 -26.51
CA VAL A 289 -6.96 4.33 -25.24
C VAL A 289 -8.47 4.36 -25.43
N LYS A 290 -9.09 3.19 -25.44
CA LYS A 290 -10.56 3.07 -25.38
C LYS A 290 -10.99 3.07 -23.92
N ALA A 291 -12.06 3.79 -23.56
CA ALA A 291 -12.64 3.74 -22.21
C ALA A 291 -12.92 2.29 -21.74
N GLY A 292 -13.34 1.41 -22.67
CA GLY A 292 -13.50 -0.02 -22.43
C GLY A 292 -12.22 -0.88 -22.43
N ARG A 293 -11.08 -0.40 -22.98
CA ARG A 293 -9.77 -1.08 -22.91
C ARG A 293 -8.89 -0.57 -21.76
N ALA A 294 -9.05 0.68 -21.31
CA ALA A 294 -8.54 1.13 -20.01
C ALA A 294 -9.16 0.29 -18.86
N ARG A 295 -10.35 -0.28 -19.10
CA ARG A 295 -11.05 -1.25 -18.24
C ARG A 295 -10.50 -2.69 -18.37
N GLN A 296 -9.77 -3.03 -19.44
CA GLN A 296 -9.19 -4.36 -19.63
C GLN A 296 -7.84 -4.49 -18.91
N ARG A 297 -7.84 -5.37 -17.91
CA ARG A 297 -6.68 -5.76 -17.09
C ARG A 297 -5.64 -6.43 -17.99
N ARG A 298 -4.63 -5.72 -18.47
CA ARG A 298 -3.42 -6.35 -19.03
C ARG A 298 -2.50 -6.67 -17.86
N SER A 299 -2.58 -7.91 -17.36
CA SER A 299 -1.62 -8.47 -16.41
C SER A 299 -1.29 -9.91 -16.82
N PRO A 300 -0.13 -10.46 -16.40
CA PRO A 300 0.17 -11.87 -16.59
C PRO A 300 -0.96 -12.78 -16.08
N LEU A 301 -1.52 -12.44 -14.91
CA LEU A 301 -2.69 -13.14 -14.36
C LEU A 301 -3.93 -13.04 -15.26
N ALA A 302 -4.14 -11.95 -15.98
CA ALA A 302 -5.26 -11.83 -16.91
C ALA A 302 -5.06 -12.69 -18.18
N LEU A 303 -3.82 -12.84 -18.65
CA LEU A 303 -3.49 -13.78 -19.73
C LEU A 303 -3.75 -15.22 -19.26
N LEU A 304 -3.26 -15.59 -18.09
CA LEU A 304 -3.52 -16.89 -17.46
C LEU A 304 -5.02 -17.13 -17.25
N ASN A 305 -5.76 -16.15 -16.74
CA ASN A 305 -7.22 -16.22 -16.62
C ASN A 305 -7.90 -16.41 -17.97
N GLY A 306 -7.36 -15.84 -19.06
CA GLY A 306 -7.82 -16.05 -20.42
C GLY A 306 -7.66 -17.49 -20.88
N TRP A 307 -6.51 -18.10 -20.59
CA TRP A 307 -6.22 -19.50 -20.92
C TRP A 307 -7.04 -20.47 -20.07
N LEU A 308 -7.26 -20.12 -18.80
CA LEU A 308 -8.00 -20.92 -17.83
C LEU A 308 -9.51 -20.64 -17.84
N ARG A 309 -10.03 -19.88 -18.82
CA ARG A 309 -11.49 -19.64 -18.98
C ARG A 309 -12.35 -20.91 -18.91
N PRO A 310 -11.95 -22.07 -19.47
CA PRO A 310 -12.74 -23.29 -19.35
C PRO A 310 -13.01 -23.72 -17.90
N LEU A 311 -12.10 -23.42 -16.97
CA LEU A 311 -12.28 -23.74 -15.54
C LEU A 311 -13.43 -22.95 -14.89
N ALA A 312 -13.84 -21.82 -15.46
CA ALA A 312 -15.00 -21.08 -14.98
C ALA A 312 -16.28 -21.92 -15.01
N ARG A 313 -16.35 -22.98 -15.84
CA ARG A 313 -17.46 -23.94 -15.85
C ARG A 313 -17.61 -24.68 -14.51
N LEU A 314 -16.52 -24.88 -13.76
CA LEU A 314 -16.56 -25.50 -12.44
C LEU A 314 -17.36 -24.67 -11.42
N VAL A 315 -17.62 -23.39 -11.72
CA VAL A 315 -18.41 -22.49 -10.87
C VAL A 315 -19.92 -22.59 -11.16
N GLN A 316 -20.34 -23.23 -12.25
CA GLN A 316 -21.76 -23.41 -12.60
C GLN A 316 -22.63 -24.00 -11.49
N PRO A 317 -22.23 -25.09 -10.78
CA PRO A 317 -23.04 -25.61 -9.67
C PRO A 317 -23.21 -24.59 -8.54
N LEU A 318 -22.18 -23.78 -8.28
CA LEU A 318 -22.22 -22.70 -7.29
C LEU A 318 -23.20 -21.60 -7.73
N MET A 319 -23.25 -21.26 -9.02
CA MET A 319 -24.25 -20.33 -9.58
C MET A 319 -25.68 -20.89 -9.51
N ALA A 320 -25.86 -22.18 -9.80
CA ALA A 320 -27.17 -22.83 -9.67
C ALA A 320 -27.66 -22.83 -8.22
N MET A 321 -26.77 -23.09 -7.27
CA MET A 321 -27.07 -23.02 -5.84
C MET A 321 -27.38 -21.58 -5.39
N ALA A 322 -26.62 -20.60 -5.87
CA ALA A 322 -26.86 -19.19 -5.61
C ALA A 322 -28.25 -18.74 -6.07
N ALA A 323 -28.74 -19.24 -7.20
CA ALA A 323 -30.08 -18.94 -7.72
C ALA A 323 -31.22 -19.57 -6.90
N ARG A 324 -30.96 -20.69 -6.22
CA ARG A 324 -31.97 -21.38 -5.38
C ARG A 324 -32.06 -20.82 -3.96
N LEU A 325 -30.98 -20.22 -3.46
CA LEU A 325 -30.92 -19.69 -2.10
C LEU A 325 -31.55 -18.30 -2.02
N PRO A 326 -32.61 -18.10 -1.22
CA PRO A 326 -33.23 -16.80 -1.09
C PRO A 326 -32.35 -15.82 -0.29
N GLY A 327 -32.53 -14.53 -0.54
CA GLY A 327 -32.00 -13.50 0.35
C GLY A 327 -30.53 -13.15 0.09
N THR A 328 -29.76 -12.95 1.17
CA THR A 328 -28.37 -12.46 1.14
C THR A 328 -27.38 -13.59 0.87
N SER A 329 -27.66 -14.81 1.33
CA SER A 329 -26.79 -15.98 1.14
C SER A 329 -26.59 -16.31 -0.34
N GLY A 330 -27.68 -16.37 -1.12
CA GLY A 330 -27.61 -16.56 -2.57
C GLY A 330 -26.82 -15.43 -3.27
N GLN A 331 -26.98 -14.19 -2.82
CA GLN A 331 -26.25 -13.04 -3.35
C GLN A 331 -24.74 -13.09 -3.04
N VAL A 332 -24.36 -13.54 -1.84
CA VAL A 332 -22.95 -13.73 -1.45
C VAL A 332 -22.30 -14.81 -2.30
N LEU A 333 -22.99 -15.93 -2.51
CA LEU A 333 -22.51 -17.00 -3.39
C LEU A 333 -22.41 -16.55 -4.84
N ALA A 334 -23.40 -15.79 -5.33
CA ALA A 334 -23.36 -15.19 -6.66
C ALA A 334 -22.12 -14.31 -6.83
N ASP A 335 -21.80 -13.45 -5.85
CA ASP A 335 -20.63 -12.59 -5.91
C ASP A 335 -19.31 -13.35 -5.84
N ALA A 336 -19.19 -14.34 -4.94
CA ALA A 336 -18.02 -15.20 -4.87
C ALA A 336 -17.81 -15.96 -6.19
N GLY A 337 -18.87 -16.51 -6.78
CA GLY A 337 -18.76 -17.20 -8.06
C GLY A 337 -18.48 -16.25 -9.23
N LEU A 338 -19.04 -15.04 -9.26
CA LEU A 338 -18.65 -14.02 -10.25
C LEU A 338 -17.15 -13.68 -10.13
N VAL A 339 -16.60 -13.59 -8.91
CA VAL A 339 -15.15 -13.42 -8.71
C VAL A 339 -14.37 -14.61 -9.30
N LEU A 340 -14.77 -15.85 -9.04
CA LEU A 340 -14.10 -17.05 -9.60
C LEU A 340 -14.24 -17.15 -11.13
N MET A 341 -15.38 -16.75 -11.69
CA MET A 341 -15.58 -16.69 -13.15
C MET A 341 -14.71 -15.61 -13.80
N THR A 342 -14.51 -14.47 -13.14
CA THR A 342 -13.65 -13.39 -13.64
C THR A 342 -12.16 -13.63 -13.41
N ALA A 343 -11.81 -14.48 -12.44
CA ALA A 343 -10.45 -14.89 -12.13
C ALA A 343 -10.33 -16.42 -11.98
N PRO A 344 -10.36 -17.20 -13.08
CA PRO A 344 -10.27 -18.66 -13.02
C PRO A 344 -8.97 -19.18 -12.39
N THR A 345 -7.89 -18.40 -12.39
CA THR A 345 -6.66 -18.71 -11.63
C THR A 345 -6.93 -18.91 -10.13
N ALA A 346 -7.94 -18.23 -9.57
CA ALA A 346 -8.32 -18.39 -8.18
C ALA A 346 -8.87 -19.79 -7.89
N ILE A 347 -9.51 -20.46 -8.86
CA ILE A 347 -10.03 -21.82 -8.70
C ILE A 347 -8.88 -22.81 -8.49
N LEU A 348 -7.82 -22.70 -9.31
CA LEU A 348 -6.62 -23.51 -9.14
C LEU A 348 -5.89 -23.20 -7.84
N ALA A 349 -5.78 -21.91 -7.48
CA ALA A 349 -5.12 -21.50 -6.26
C ALA A 349 -5.86 -22.01 -5.01
N ILE A 350 -7.20 -21.95 -4.99
CA ILE A 350 -8.02 -22.57 -3.93
C ILE A 350 -7.78 -24.08 -3.89
N GLY A 351 -7.82 -24.77 -5.03
CA GLY A 351 -7.54 -26.21 -5.08
C GLY A 351 -6.16 -26.57 -4.52
N ALA A 352 -5.12 -25.81 -4.91
CA ALA A 352 -3.76 -25.99 -4.40
C ALA A 352 -3.66 -25.70 -2.90
N CYS A 353 -4.35 -24.68 -2.37
CA CYS A 353 -4.36 -24.38 -0.95
C CYS A 353 -5.09 -25.44 -0.13
N VAL A 354 -6.21 -25.98 -0.63
CA VAL A 354 -6.96 -27.05 0.02
C VAL A 354 -6.15 -28.34 0.04
N VAL A 355 -5.66 -28.78 -1.12
CA VAL A 355 -4.84 -30.01 -1.22
C VAL A 355 -3.54 -29.85 -0.42
N GLY A 356 -2.85 -28.71 -0.57
CA GLY A 356 -1.63 -28.41 0.18
C GLY A 356 -1.85 -28.36 1.69
N GLY A 357 -2.96 -27.78 2.16
CA GLY A 357 -3.28 -27.70 3.58
C GLY A 357 -3.50 -29.08 4.22
N VAL A 358 -4.08 -30.02 3.45
CA VAL A 358 -4.31 -31.40 3.90
C VAL A 358 -3.03 -32.24 3.82
N VAL A 359 -2.27 -32.14 2.73
CA VAL A 359 -1.18 -33.08 2.40
C VAL A 359 0.18 -32.64 2.95
N LEU A 360 0.49 -31.34 3.00
CA LEU A 360 1.84 -30.88 3.32
C LEU A 360 2.19 -31.02 4.81
N PRO A 361 3.48 -31.16 5.17
CA PRO A 361 3.91 -31.16 6.57
C PRO A 361 3.57 -29.85 7.29
N ALA A 362 3.35 -29.91 8.61
CA ALA A 362 2.97 -28.76 9.44
C ALA A 362 3.97 -27.59 9.33
N ALA A 363 5.26 -27.87 9.12
CA ALA A 363 6.32 -26.88 8.97
C ALA A 363 6.16 -25.99 7.71
N VAL A 364 5.49 -26.47 6.67
CA VAL A 364 5.33 -25.76 5.38
C VAL A 364 4.03 -24.95 5.34
N LEU A 365 3.06 -25.28 6.21
CA LEU A 365 1.75 -24.62 6.26
C LEU A 365 1.81 -23.09 6.39
N PRO A 366 2.73 -22.48 7.17
CA PRO A 366 2.82 -21.02 7.25
C PRO A 366 3.18 -20.37 5.91
N GLY A 367 4.08 -20.99 5.14
CA GLY A 367 4.45 -20.53 3.80
C GLY A 367 3.30 -20.66 2.80
N LEU A 368 2.55 -21.77 2.85
CA LEU A 368 1.33 -21.94 2.06
C LEU A 368 0.29 -20.87 2.39
N LEU A 369 0.07 -20.60 3.69
CA LEU A 369 -0.84 -19.57 4.17
C LEU A 369 -0.41 -18.18 3.70
N ALA A 370 0.88 -17.85 3.76
CA ALA A 370 1.41 -16.58 3.26
C ALA A 370 1.10 -16.39 1.77
N GLY A 371 1.33 -17.40 0.94
CA GLY A 371 0.96 -17.39 -0.48
C GLY A 371 -0.55 -17.26 -0.71
N ALA A 372 -1.34 -17.99 0.08
CA ALA A 372 -2.80 -17.96 0.02
C ALA A 372 -3.36 -16.56 0.35
N VAL A 373 -2.90 -15.96 1.45
CA VAL A 373 -3.30 -14.61 1.89
C VAL A 373 -2.84 -13.55 0.91
N ALA A 374 -1.61 -13.66 0.37
CA ALA A 374 -1.10 -12.73 -0.64
C ALA A 374 -1.98 -12.69 -1.89
N TYR A 375 -2.28 -13.88 -2.46
CA TYR A 375 -3.12 -14.00 -3.64
C TYR A 375 -4.57 -13.55 -3.34
N TRP A 376 -5.13 -14.03 -2.23
CA TRP A 376 -6.48 -13.68 -1.80
C TRP A 376 -6.64 -12.18 -1.53
N GLY A 377 -5.68 -11.51 -0.89
CA GLY A 377 -5.74 -10.08 -0.60
C GLY A 377 -5.79 -9.23 -1.88
N ILE A 378 -5.01 -9.59 -2.90
CA ILE A 378 -5.04 -8.95 -4.23
C ILE A 378 -6.38 -9.21 -4.94
N LEU A 379 -6.95 -10.41 -4.79
CA LEU A 379 -8.27 -10.74 -5.33
C LEU A 379 -9.38 -9.96 -4.62
N CYS A 380 -9.29 -9.89 -3.30
CA CYS A 380 -10.23 -9.23 -2.40
C CYS A 380 -10.32 -7.73 -2.72
N SER A 381 -9.17 -7.05 -2.86
CA SER A 381 -9.11 -5.61 -3.19
C SER A 381 -9.92 -5.26 -4.44
N ASP A 382 -9.87 -6.13 -5.45
CA ASP A 382 -10.59 -5.96 -6.71
C ASP A 382 -12.07 -6.33 -6.58
N SER A 383 -12.38 -7.40 -5.84
CA SER A 383 -13.74 -7.91 -5.72
C SER A 383 -14.67 -6.89 -5.06
N THR A 384 -14.18 -6.18 -4.03
CA THR A 384 -14.94 -5.17 -3.28
C THR A 384 -15.16 -3.87 -4.05
N THR A 385 -14.37 -3.63 -5.10
CA THR A 385 -14.47 -2.42 -5.94
C THR A 385 -14.95 -2.71 -7.37
N ARG A 386 -15.31 -3.97 -7.66
CA ARG A 386 -15.68 -4.44 -9.00
C ARG A 386 -16.82 -3.62 -9.60
N ASP A 387 -17.89 -3.40 -8.84
CA ASP A 387 -19.08 -2.73 -9.35
C ASP A 387 -18.83 -1.24 -9.62
N ILE A 388 -18.00 -0.60 -8.79
CA ILE A 388 -17.53 0.79 -8.99
C ILE A 388 -16.66 0.87 -10.24
N ALA A 389 -15.70 -0.05 -10.38
CA ALA A 389 -14.85 -0.13 -11.57
C ALA A 389 -15.66 -0.43 -12.84
N ALA A 390 -16.80 -1.11 -12.69
CA ALA A 390 -17.71 -1.43 -13.77
C ALA A 390 -18.70 -0.30 -14.13
N GLY A 391 -18.83 0.73 -13.28
CA GLY A 391 -19.88 1.74 -13.40
C GLY A 391 -21.29 1.17 -13.15
N CYS A 392 -21.39 0.04 -12.44
CA CYS A 392 -22.64 -0.66 -12.15
C CYS A 392 -23.03 -0.52 -10.66
N ASP A 393 -22.33 0.33 -9.91
CA ASP A 393 -22.64 0.58 -8.50
C ASP A 393 -24.00 1.27 -8.34
N GLY A 394 -24.38 2.22 -9.21
CA GLY A 394 -25.74 2.77 -9.21
C GLY A 394 -26.82 1.70 -9.42
N LEU A 395 -26.62 0.82 -10.42
CA LEU A 395 -27.56 -0.26 -10.75
C LEU A 395 -27.68 -1.29 -9.61
N SER A 396 -26.55 -1.71 -9.04
CA SER A 396 -26.53 -2.68 -7.94
C SER A 396 -27.11 -2.11 -6.63
N ALA A 397 -27.04 -0.79 -6.44
CA ALA A 397 -27.68 -0.10 -5.31
C ALA A 397 -29.19 0.11 -5.50
N ALA A 398 -29.72 0.08 -6.72
CA ALA A 398 -31.15 0.23 -6.98
C ALA A 398 -31.96 -1.06 -6.68
N VAL A 399 -31.28 -2.18 -6.45
CA VAL A 399 -31.89 -3.48 -6.14
C VAL A 399 -32.34 -3.55 -4.66
N PRO A 400 -33.38 -4.32 -4.30
CA PRO A 400 -33.83 -4.47 -2.91
C PRO A 400 -32.69 -4.72 -1.90
N GLY A 401 -32.65 -3.86 -0.88
CA GLY A 401 -31.60 -3.82 0.16
C GLY A 401 -30.49 -2.78 -0.07
N GLY A 402 -30.48 -2.10 -1.22
CA GLY A 402 -29.73 -0.86 -1.40
C GLY A 402 -28.20 -1.02 -1.41
N ALA A 403 -27.53 0.13 -1.30
CA ALA A 403 -26.08 0.21 -1.12
C ALA A 403 -25.57 -0.55 0.13
N PRO A 404 -26.27 -0.58 1.29
CA PRO A 404 -25.80 -1.31 2.47
C PRO A 404 -25.73 -2.82 2.26
N ARG A 405 -26.77 -3.42 1.66
CA ARG A 405 -26.77 -4.86 1.39
C ARG A 405 -25.73 -5.24 0.34
N ARG A 406 -25.46 -4.37 -0.64
CA ARG A 406 -24.34 -4.57 -1.57
C ARG A 406 -22.99 -4.57 -0.85
N PHE A 407 -22.77 -3.63 0.07
CA PHE A 407 -21.53 -3.59 0.83
C PHE A 407 -21.33 -4.89 1.64
N VAL A 408 -22.36 -5.32 2.37
CA VAL A 408 -22.31 -6.54 3.19
C VAL A 408 -22.09 -7.78 2.34
N ARG A 409 -22.76 -7.94 1.19
CA ARG A 409 -22.57 -9.13 0.36
C ARG A 409 -21.16 -9.21 -0.22
N GLN A 410 -20.57 -8.09 -0.62
CA GLN A 410 -19.23 -8.05 -1.21
C GLN A 410 -18.18 -8.38 -0.15
N TRP A 411 -18.32 -7.81 1.05
CA TRP A 411 -17.50 -8.17 2.20
C TRP A 411 -17.62 -9.66 2.55
N ALA A 412 -18.84 -10.18 2.65
CA ALA A 412 -19.07 -11.59 2.97
C ALA A 412 -18.55 -12.54 1.88
N ALA A 413 -18.63 -12.16 0.61
CA ALA A 413 -18.03 -12.91 -0.50
C ALA A 413 -16.50 -12.94 -0.38
N SER A 414 -15.87 -11.83 0.00
CA SER A 414 -14.43 -11.77 0.27
C SER A 414 -14.02 -12.66 1.45
N VAL A 415 -14.79 -12.67 2.55
CA VAL A 415 -14.58 -13.56 3.70
C VAL A 415 -14.75 -15.03 3.30
N LEU A 416 -15.79 -15.35 2.53
CA LEU A 416 -16.04 -16.71 2.03
C LEU A 416 -14.87 -17.20 1.17
N LEU A 417 -14.37 -16.37 0.25
CA LEU A 417 -13.18 -16.70 -0.53
C LEU A 417 -11.96 -16.88 0.38
N GLY A 418 -11.78 -16.03 1.39
CA GLY A 418 -10.69 -16.14 2.35
C GLY A 418 -10.73 -17.45 3.13
N ALA A 419 -11.93 -17.88 3.53
CA ALA A 419 -12.16 -19.18 4.16
C ALA A 419 -11.84 -20.35 3.20
N LEU A 420 -12.14 -20.23 1.91
CA LEU A 420 -11.75 -21.27 0.93
C LEU A 420 -10.23 -21.36 0.73
N PHE A 421 -9.53 -20.22 0.75
CA PHE A 421 -8.07 -20.18 0.63
C PHE A 421 -7.35 -20.69 1.89
N THR A 422 -7.89 -20.41 3.08
CA THR A 422 -7.18 -20.64 4.35
C THR A 422 -7.76 -21.78 5.19
N GLY A 423 -8.98 -22.24 4.88
CA GLY A 423 -9.77 -23.12 5.74
C GLY A 423 -9.11 -24.46 6.04
N ALA A 424 -8.44 -25.08 5.07
CA ALA A 424 -7.71 -26.34 5.31
C ALA A 424 -6.60 -26.19 6.35
N VAL A 425 -5.88 -25.06 6.33
CA VAL A 425 -4.83 -24.74 7.31
C VAL A 425 -5.47 -24.45 8.67
N VAL A 426 -6.55 -23.67 8.70
CA VAL A 426 -7.30 -23.34 9.93
C VAL A 426 -7.83 -24.60 10.62
N LEU A 427 -8.38 -25.56 9.86
CA LEU A 427 -8.93 -26.80 10.41
C LEU A 427 -7.86 -27.72 11.00
N ARG A 428 -6.62 -27.71 10.47
CA ARG A 428 -5.51 -28.42 11.12
C ARG A 428 -5.03 -27.71 12.36
N TRP A 429 -4.81 -26.40 12.26
CA TRP A 429 -4.35 -25.63 13.41
C TRP A 429 -5.38 -25.48 14.52
N SER A 430 -6.68 -25.68 14.27
CA SER A 430 -7.67 -25.63 15.35
C SER A 430 -7.48 -26.72 16.40
N VAL A 431 -6.85 -27.84 16.02
CA VAL A 431 -6.51 -28.95 16.93
C VAL A 431 -5.19 -28.67 17.65
N ASP A 432 -4.13 -28.32 16.90
CA ASP A 432 -2.77 -28.22 17.46
C ASP A 432 -2.40 -26.82 17.98
N GLN A 433 -2.92 -25.76 17.35
CA GLN A 433 -2.55 -24.35 17.57
C GLN A 433 -3.77 -23.41 17.50
N PRO A 434 -4.74 -23.53 18.43
CA PRO A 434 -6.05 -22.89 18.31
C PRO A 434 -6.00 -21.35 18.26
N VAL A 435 -5.07 -20.73 18.99
CA VAL A 435 -4.86 -19.27 18.97
C VAL A 435 -4.41 -18.81 17.58
N ARG A 436 -3.55 -19.58 16.93
CA ARG A 436 -3.06 -19.30 15.58
C ARG A 436 -4.17 -19.48 14.54
N ALA A 437 -4.97 -20.52 14.67
CA ALA A 437 -6.16 -20.72 13.85
C ALA A 437 -7.15 -19.55 13.99
N PHE A 438 -7.37 -19.07 15.22
CA PHE A 438 -8.19 -17.88 15.48
C PHE A 438 -7.59 -16.61 14.86
N ALA A 439 -6.27 -16.41 14.94
CA ALA A 439 -5.58 -15.30 14.29
C ALA A 439 -5.80 -15.30 12.77
N VAL A 440 -5.80 -16.48 12.12
CA VAL A 440 -6.11 -16.58 10.68
C VAL A 440 -7.53 -16.08 10.38
N VAL A 441 -8.52 -16.56 11.14
CA VAL A 441 -9.93 -16.19 10.96
C VAL A 441 -10.13 -14.68 11.21
N ALA A 442 -9.57 -14.17 12.30
CA ALA A 442 -9.61 -12.76 12.66
C ALA A 442 -8.95 -11.88 11.59
N GLY A 443 -7.76 -12.28 11.11
CA GLY A 443 -7.02 -11.59 10.06
C GLY A 443 -7.77 -11.56 8.73
N VAL A 444 -8.39 -12.66 8.30
CA VAL A 444 -9.21 -12.71 7.09
C VAL A 444 -10.42 -11.77 7.20
N VAL A 445 -11.12 -11.78 8.34
CA VAL A 445 -12.25 -10.88 8.60
C VAL A 445 -11.80 -9.41 8.57
N ALA A 446 -10.67 -9.10 9.22
CA ALA A 446 -10.09 -7.77 9.28
C ALA A 446 -9.70 -7.24 7.90
N LEU A 447 -8.91 -8.02 7.16
CA LEU A 447 -8.43 -7.65 5.83
C LEU A 447 -9.59 -7.50 4.83
N ALA A 448 -10.60 -8.36 4.89
CA ALA A 448 -11.82 -8.20 4.08
C ALA A 448 -12.58 -6.91 4.44
N GLY A 449 -12.70 -6.61 5.74
CA GLY A 449 -13.31 -5.38 6.26
C GLY A 449 -12.60 -4.13 5.74
N PHE A 450 -11.27 -4.09 5.84
CA PHE A 450 -10.46 -2.98 5.33
C PHE A 450 -10.51 -2.86 3.81
N ALA A 451 -10.47 -3.98 3.07
CA ALA A 451 -10.59 -3.96 1.61
C ALA A 451 -11.94 -3.40 1.15
N ALA A 452 -13.02 -3.76 1.82
CA ALA A 452 -14.35 -3.25 1.53
C ALA A 452 -14.48 -1.76 1.88
N LEU A 453 -14.08 -1.37 3.10
CA LEU A 453 -14.18 0.01 3.58
C LEU A 453 -13.32 0.95 2.73
N PHE A 454 -12.03 0.65 2.55
CA PHE A 454 -11.13 1.49 1.76
C PHE A 454 -11.52 1.50 0.29
N GLY A 455 -12.01 0.38 -0.25
CA GLY A 455 -12.55 0.31 -1.60
C GLY A 455 -13.76 1.24 -1.80
N GLN A 456 -14.66 1.28 -0.82
CA GLN A 456 -15.83 2.16 -0.85
C GLN A 456 -15.46 3.65 -0.69
N LEU A 457 -14.61 3.99 0.28
CA LEU A 457 -14.23 5.38 0.57
C LEU A 457 -13.35 5.98 -0.53
N SER A 458 -12.44 5.19 -1.10
CA SER A 458 -11.53 5.66 -2.15
C SER A 458 -12.06 5.43 -3.57
N ARG A 459 -13.15 4.67 -3.73
CA ARG A 459 -13.71 4.24 -5.03
C ARG A 459 -12.70 3.52 -5.94
N THR A 460 -11.61 3.00 -5.39
CA THR A 460 -10.56 2.26 -6.10
C THR A 460 -9.96 1.18 -5.20
N PRO A 461 -9.36 0.11 -5.76
CA PRO A 461 -8.68 -0.90 -4.94
C PRO A 461 -7.33 -0.42 -4.36
N ARG A 462 -6.80 0.71 -4.84
CA ARG A 462 -5.37 1.06 -4.68
C ARG A 462 -4.96 1.39 -3.26
N LEU A 463 -5.82 2.07 -2.50
CA LEU A 463 -5.52 2.43 -1.11
C LEU A 463 -5.29 1.17 -0.27
N PHE A 464 -6.22 0.21 -0.33
CA PHE A 464 -6.05 -1.06 0.35
C PHE A 464 -4.87 -1.84 -0.22
N LEU A 465 -4.73 -1.93 -1.55
CA LEU A 465 -3.68 -2.73 -2.18
C LEU A 465 -2.27 -2.24 -1.76
N GLY A 466 -2.03 -0.93 -1.74
CA GLY A 466 -0.75 -0.37 -1.31
C GLY A 466 -0.44 -0.67 0.17
N LEU A 467 -1.42 -0.47 1.06
CA LEU A 467 -1.27 -0.77 2.48
C LEU A 467 -1.16 -2.28 2.76
N PHE A 468 -1.90 -3.10 2.03
CA PHE A 468 -1.88 -4.55 2.15
C PHE A 468 -0.53 -5.12 1.71
N LEU A 469 0.00 -4.69 0.56
CA LEU A 469 1.30 -5.16 0.08
C LEU A 469 2.44 -4.70 1.00
N PHE A 470 2.39 -3.47 1.50
CA PHE A 470 3.35 -2.99 2.51
C PHE A 470 3.24 -3.81 3.79
N GLY A 471 2.02 -3.98 4.32
CA GLY A 471 1.75 -4.78 5.51
C GLY A 471 2.26 -6.21 5.34
N LEU A 472 1.95 -6.86 4.23
CA LEU A 472 2.42 -8.21 3.91
C LEU A 472 3.96 -8.28 3.91
N TYR A 473 4.65 -7.30 3.31
CA TYR A 473 6.10 -7.22 3.38
C TYR A 473 6.60 -7.11 4.82
N VAL A 474 6.02 -6.21 5.62
CA VAL A 474 6.40 -6.03 7.03
C VAL A 474 6.17 -7.30 7.83
N VAL A 475 4.99 -7.91 7.73
CA VAL A 475 4.66 -9.13 8.49
C VAL A 475 5.59 -10.28 8.11
N LEU A 476 5.96 -10.44 6.84
CA LEU A 476 6.85 -11.52 6.41
C LEU A 476 8.30 -11.34 6.88
N ASN A 477 8.74 -10.11 7.14
CA ASN A 477 10.12 -9.82 7.56
C ASN A 477 10.26 -9.57 9.06
N ALA A 478 9.20 -9.11 9.74
CA ALA A 478 9.20 -8.85 11.18
C ALA A 478 8.72 -10.08 11.96
N LYS A 479 9.55 -10.58 12.87
CA LYS A 479 9.27 -11.72 13.76
C LYS A 479 9.27 -11.29 15.23
N GLY A 480 8.60 -12.05 16.09
CA GLY A 480 8.58 -11.82 17.54
C GLY A 480 7.65 -10.69 18.00
N ILE A 481 6.72 -10.25 17.15
CA ILE A 481 5.77 -9.17 17.48
C ILE A 481 4.34 -9.61 17.19
N ALA A 482 3.61 -9.94 18.26
CA ALA A 482 2.24 -10.46 18.18
C ALA A 482 1.26 -9.55 17.41
N MET A 483 1.45 -8.22 17.50
CA MET A 483 0.62 -7.23 16.79
C MET A 483 0.94 -7.11 15.31
N LEU A 484 2.12 -7.56 14.85
CA LEU A 484 2.45 -7.63 13.44
C LEU A 484 1.99 -8.96 12.84
N ASP A 485 1.81 -10.01 13.63
CA ASP A 485 1.41 -11.33 13.14
C ASP A 485 -0.11 -11.45 12.87
N VAL A 486 -0.64 -10.62 11.96
CA VAL A 486 -2.08 -10.44 11.68
C VAL A 486 -2.83 -11.75 11.42
N VAL A 487 -2.18 -12.69 10.72
CA VAL A 487 -2.78 -13.96 10.27
C VAL A 487 -2.04 -15.16 10.87
N GLY A 488 -1.11 -14.96 11.81
CA GLY A 488 -0.38 -16.06 12.44
C GLY A 488 0.68 -16.71 11.52
N PHE A 489 1.36 -16.00 10.64
CA PHE A 489 2.45 -16.56 9.83
C PHE A 489 3.63 -17.04 10.67
N HIS A 490 3.95 -16.34 11.76
CA HIS A 490 5.11 -16.67 12.58
C HIS A 490 4.74 -17.46 13.84
N GLY A 491 3.47 -17.42 14.25
CA GLY A 491 3.01 -18.05 15.49
C GLY A 491 3.22 -17.16 16.71
N ASP A 492 3.53 -15.88 16.48
CA ASP A 492 3.70 -14.87 17.54
C ASP A 492 2.36 -14.27 17.98
N ALA A 493 1.30 -14.46 17.18
CA ALA A 493 -0.04 -13.95 17.48
C ALA A 493 -0.59 -14.50 18.80
N ASN A 494 -1.15 -13.61 19.62
CA ASN A 494 -1.82 -13.97 20.85
C ASN A 494 -3.32 -13.61 20.79
N LEU A 495 -4.10 -14.04 21.78
CA LEU A 495 -5.54 -13.77 21.81
C LEU A 495 -5.85 -12.28 21.79
N GLY A 496 -5.01 -11.45 22.43
CA GLY A 496 -5.15 -10.00 22.43
C GLY A 496 -5.01 -9.43 21.02
N SER A 497 -3.89 -9.73 20.33
CA SER A 497 -3.64 -9.22 18.98
C SER A 497 -4.67 -9.70 17.96
N ALA A 498 -5.01 -11.00 17.97
CA ALA A 498 -6.03 -11.56 17.11
C ALA A 498 -7.42 -10.91 17.36
N SER A 499 -7.79 -10.70 18.63
CA SER A 499 -9.05 -10.04 18.98
C SER A 499 -9.08 -8.57 18.55
N THR A 500 -7.96 -7.85 18.68
CA THR A 500 -7.84 -6.47 18.20
C THR A 500 -8.08 -6.37 16.70
N PHE A 501 -7.49 -7.27 15.89
CA PHE A 501 -7.74 -7.30 14.45
C PHE A 501 -9.19 -7.65 14.12
N LEU A 502 -9.78 -8.62 14.82
CA LEU A 502 -11.18 -8.96 14.64
C LEU A 502 -12.10 -7.75 14.91
N VAL A 503 -11.89 -7.07 16.04
CA VAL A 503 -12.65 -5.86 16.40
C VAL A 503 -12.45 -4.76 15.37
N ALA A 504 -11.22 -4.54 14.89
CA ALA A 504 -10.95 -3.55 13.84
C ALA A 504 -11.66 -3.91 12.52
N GLY A 505 -11.71 -5.19 12.17
CA GLY A 505 -12.46 -5.70 11.02
C GLY A 505 -13.96 -5.47 11.11
N VAL A 506 -14.55 -5.79 12.26
CA VAL A 506 -15.97 -5.56 12.53
C VAL A 506 -16.29 -4.06 12.57
N ALA A 507 -15.41 -3.25 13.15
CA ALA A 507 -15.54 -1.80 13.12
C ALA A 507 -15.48 -1.25 11.68
N ALA A 508 -14.58 -1.78 10.84
CA ALA A 508 -14.52 -1.40 9.43
C ALA A 508 -15.80 -1.78 8.66
N LEU A 509 -16.36 -2.96 8.93
CA LEU A 509 -17.65 -3.37 8.40
C LEU A 509 -18.78 -2.43 8.84
N ALA A 510 -18.87 -2.13 10.14
CA ALA A 510 -19.88 -1.23 10.70
C ALA A 510 -19.77 0.19 10.11
N ALA A 511 -18.55 0.71 9.97
CA ALA A 511 -18.28 2.01 9.37
C ALA A 511 -18.71 2.04 7.89
N GLY A 512 -18.44 0.98 7.13
CA GLY A 512 -18.84 0.89 5.72
C GLY A 512 -20.37 0.76 5.54
N ILE A 513 -21.05 0.04 6.43
CA ILE A 513 -22.52 0.01 6.48
C ILE A 513 -23.05 1.42 6.79
N ALA A 514 -22.54 2.09 7.81
CA ALA A 514 -22.98 3.44 8.18
C ALA A 514 -22.76 4.44 7.03
N TRP A 515 -21.61 4.37 6.34
CA TRP A 515 -21.31 5.18 5.17
C TRP A 515 -22.28 4.91 4.01
N SER A 516 -22.54 3.62 3.73
CA SER A 516 -23.45 3.22 2.64
C SER A 516 -24.89 3.69 2.82
N ARG A 517 -25.33 3.90 4.06
CA ARG A 517 -26.68 4.43 4.38
C ARG A 517 -26.80 5.94 4.17
N ARG A 518 -25.68 6.67 4.19
CA ARG A 518 -25.68 8.13 3.96
C ARG A 518 -25.56 8.49 2.48
N ALA A 519 -25.00 7.59 1.68
CA ALA A 519 -24.66 7.82 0.28
C ALA A 519 -25.74 7.33 -0.71
N GLY A 520 -26.72 6.55 -0.25
CA GLY A 520 -27.93 6.19 -0.99
C GLY A 520 -29.12 6.87 -0.35
#